data_AF-A0A2V1ALA2-F1
#
_entry.id   AF-A0A2V1ALA2-F1
#
_cell.length_a   1.000
_cell.length_b   1.000
_cell.length_c   1.000
_cell.angle_alpha   90.00
_cell.angle_beta   90.00
_cell.angle_gamma   90.00
#
_symmetry.space_group_name_H-M   'P 1'
#
loop_
_entity.id
_entity.type
_entity.pdbx_description
1 polymer ?
#
loop_
_entity_poly.entity_id
_entity_poly.type
_entity_poly.pdbx_seq_one_letter_code
_entity_poly.pdbx_strand_id
1 'polypeptide(L)'
;MWKTLVKQLNQELKLAQRKVAACQESLKYEKRKARLAYEKFRLITERKPFDNIELELANLAPGKTTSVPFDNTRAKQLLRSSNDINNLKNVVHHLRSSRVYDELLERYNPGISMSQEDNVKKTANMVGLQVPGKH
;
A
#
# COMPACT_ATOMS: atom_id res chain seq x y z
N MET A 1 -10.07 15.55 28.12
CA MET A 1 -9.94 16.15 26.77
C MET A 1 -8.68 15.66 26.02
N TRP A 2 -7.48 15.65 26.61
CA TRP A 2 -6.28 15.17 25.89
C TRP A 2 -6.26 13.65 25.61
N LYS A 3 -6.77 12.82 26.54
CA LYS A 3 -6.86 11.35 26.36
C LYS A 3 -7.65 10.94 25.10
N THR A 4 -8.72 11.68 24.80
CA THR A 4 -9.54 11.44 23.60
C THR A 4 -8.78 11.84 22.32
N LEU A 5 -8.00 12.92 22.35
CA LEU A 5 -7.13 13.30 21.23
C LEU A 5 -6.05 12.26 20.96
N VAL A 6 -5.41 11.74 22.01
CA VAL A 6 -4.41 10.66 21.88
C VAL A 6 -5.06 9.39 21.29
N LYS A 7 -6.28 9.05 21.71
CA LYS A 7 -7.03 7.92 21.14
C LYS A 7 -7.31 8.13 19.64
N GLN A 8 -7.73 9.33 19.24
CA GLN A 8 -7.97 9.69 17.84
C GLN A 8 -6.69 9.64 17.02
N LEU A 9 -5.58 10.20 17.53
CA LEU A 9 -4.27 10.12 16.89
C LEU A 9 -3.88 8.66 16.63
N ASN A 10 -3.96 7.81 17.65
CA ASN A 10 -3.60 6.41 17.51
C ASN A 10 -4.50 5.66 16.51
N GLN A 11 -5.76 6.05 16.39
CA GLN A 11 -6.67 5.49 15.40
C GLN A 11 -6.25 5.89 13.98
N GLU A 12 -5.99 7.17 13.73
CA GLU A 12 -5.54 7.64 12.41
C GLU A 12 -4.17 7.05 12.04
N LEU A 13 -3.24 6.95 12.99
CA LEU A 13 -1.94 6.30 12.76
C LEU A 13 -2.07 4.81 12.43
N LYS A 14 -2.97 4.08 13.11
CA LYS A 14 -3.26 2.67 12.78
C LYS A 14 -3.82 2.54 11.36
N LEU A 15 -4.69 3.44 10.93
CA LEU A 15 -5.24 3.44 9.57
C LEU A 15 -4.14 3.71 8.54
N ALA A 16 -3.32 4.73 8.76
CA ALA A 16 -2.19 5.05 7.89
C ALA A 16 -1.19 3.88 7.79
N GLN A 17 -0.86 3.27 8.92
CA GLN A 17 0.06 2.13 8.95
C GLN A 17 -0.48 0.92 8.19
N ARG A 18 -1.78 0.62 8.28
CA ARG A 18 -2.41 -0.46 7.51
C ARG A 18 -2.29 -0.19 6.00
N LYS A 19 -2.57 1.04 5.56
CA LYS A 19 -2.41 1.44 4.15
C LYS A 19 -0.95 1.27 3.69
N VAL A 20 0.01 1.75 4.48
CA VAL A 20 1.44 1.61 4.17
C VAL A 20 1.87 0.15 4.13
N ALA A 21 1.43 -0.67 5.09
CA ALA A 21 1.76 -2.09 5.13
C ALA A 21 1.22 -2.83 3.91
N ALA A 22 -0.01 -2.53 3.47
CA ALA A 22 -0.59 -3.09 2.26
C ALA A 22 0.21 -2.70 1.00
N CYS A 23 0.59 -1.42 0.87
CA CYS A 23 1.40 -0.93 -0.25
C CYS A 23 2.82 -1.55 -0.27
N GLN A 24 3.45 -1.67 0.90
CA GLN A 24 4.76 -2.32 1.01
C GLN A 24 4.69 -3.80 0.64
N GLU A 25 3.62 -4.48 1.03
CA GLU A 25 3.45 -5.90 0.74
C GLU A 25 3.21 -6.14 -0.75
N SER A 26 2.36 -5.35 -1.40
CA SER A 26 2.16 -5.45 -2.85
C SER A 26 3.46 -5.17 -3.61
N LEU A 27 4.23 -4.15 -3.21
CA LEU A 27 5.53 -3.87 -3.81
C LEU A 27 6.52 -5.02 -3.62
N LYS A 28 6.59 -5.62 -2.43
CA LYS A 28 7.46 -6.78 -2.16
C LYS A 28 7.06 -7.98 -3.00
N TYR A 29 5.77 -8.24 -3.13
CA TYR A 29 5.22 -9.30 -3.97
C TYR A 29 5.64 -9.12 -5.43
N GLU A 30 5.40 -7.93 -6.00
CA GLU A 30 5.77 -7.65 -7.41
C GLU A 30 7.28 -7.75 -7.63
N LYS A 31 8.11 -7.25 -6.70
CA LYS A 31 9.57 -7.40 -6.78
C LYS A 31 10.00 -8.86 -6.76
N ARG A 32 9.41 -9.68 -5.88
CA ARG A 32 9.72 -11.12 -5.79
C ARG A 32 9.30 -11.85 -7.06
N LYS A 33 8.10 -11.57 -7.57
CA LYS A 33 7.59 -12.12 -8.84
C LYS A 33 8.50 -11.78 -10.01
N ALA A 34 8.90 -10.51 -10.15
CA ALA A 34 9.80 -10.06 -11.20
C ALA A 34 11.19 -10.72 -11.10
N ARG A 35 11.73 -10.86 -9.88
CA ARG A 35 13.01 -11.55 -9.64
C ARG A 35 12.97 -13.00 -10.14
N LEU A 36 11.92 -13.74 -9.77
CA LEU A 36 11.74 -15.14 -10.17
C LEU A 36 11.51 -15.28 -11.69
N ALA A 37 10.74 -14.38 -12.29
CA ALA A 37 10.53 -14.36 -13.74
C ALA A 37 11.85 -14.12 -14.50
N TYR A 38 12.67 -13.19 -14.03
CA TYR A 38 14.00 -12.94 -14.59
C TYR A 38 14.92 -14.16 -14.42
N GLU A 39 14.91 -14.78 -13.24
CA GLU A 39 15.69 -15.99 -12.97
C GLU A 39 15.29 -17.15 -13.89
N LYS A 40 13.99 -17.36 -14.10
CA LYS A 40 13.46 -18.31 -15.09
C LYS A 40 13.99 -18.00 -16.49
N PHE A 41 13.89 -16.75 -16.94
CA PHE A 41 14.38 -16.34 -18.26
C PHE A 41 15.89 -16.62 -18.41
N ARG A 42 16.68 -16.31 -17.37
CA ARG A 42 18.12 -16.58 -17.36
C ARG A 42 18.42 -18.08 -17.51
N LEU A 43 17.72 -18.95 -16.77
CA LEU A 43 17.90 -20.40 -16.86
C LEU A 43 17.51 -20.95 -18.24
N ILE A 44 16.47 -20.40 -18.87
CA ILE A 44 16.08 -20.73 -20.25
C ILE A 44 17.22 -20.37 -21.21
N THR A 45 17.80 -19.17 -21.08
CA THR A 45 18.94 -18.77 -21.92
C THR A 45 20.17 -19.66 -21.71
N GLU A 46 20.40 -20.11 -20.47
CA GLU A 46 21.47 -21.04 -20.10
C GLU A 46 21.14 -22.53 -20.40
N ARG A 47 19.94 -22.83 -20.92
CA ARG A 47 19.41 -24.19 -21.15
C ARG A 47 19.46 -25.11 -19.93
N LYS A 48 19.25 -24.54 -18.74
CA LYS A 48 19.20 -25.27 -17.47
C LYS A 48 17.75 -25.57 -17.06
N PRO A 49 17.51 -26.64 -16.27
CA PRO A 49 16.18 -26.91 -15.73
C PRO A 49 15.73 -25.77 -14.81
N PHE A 50 14.45 -25.39 -14.91
CA PHE A 50 13.85 -24.28 -14.16
C PHE A 50 12.58 -24.67 -13.39
N ASP A 51 12.26 -25.96 -13.31
CA ASP A 51 11.02 -26.49 -12.72
C ASP A 51 10.78 -25.98 -11.28
N ASN A 52 11.85 -25.87 -10.49
CA ASN A 52 11.79 -25.34 -9.12
C ASN A 52 11.32 -23.88 -9.07
N ILE A 53 11.79 -23.04 -10.01
CA ILE A 53 11.40 -21.62 -10.10
C ILE A 53 9.96 -21.50 -10.57
N GLU A 54 9.52 -22.40 -11.47
CA GLU A 54 8.14 -22.45 -11.93
C GLU A 54 7.18 -22.86 -10.82
N LEU A 55 7.54 -23.85 -10.01
CA LEU A 55 6.81 -24.22 -8.80
C LEU A 55 6.81 -23.06 -7.78
N GLU A 56 7.92 -22.35 -7.60
CA GLU A 56 7.96 -21.20 -6.69
C GLU A 56 7.06 -20.05 -7.18
N LEU A 57 7.06 -19.77 -8.49
CA LEU A 57 6.16 -18.79 -9.10
C LEU A 57 4.69 -19.20 -8.94
N ALA A 58 4.36 -20.48 -9.13
CA ALA A 58 3.00 -20.99 -8.95
C ALA A 58 2.53 -20.89 -7.50
N ASN A 59 3.44 -21.12 -6.54
CA ASN A 59 3.15 -21.03 -5.11
C ASN A 59 3.28 -19.61 -4.54
N LEU A 60 3.65 -18.62 -5.36
CA LEU A 60 3.85 -17.24 -4.90
C LEU A 60 2.50 -16.58 -4.59
N ALA A 61 2.15 -16.55 -3.30
CA ALA A 61 0.99 -15.83 -2.79
C ALA A 61 1.35 -14.43 -2.28
N PRO A 62 0.42 -13.46 -2.32
CA PRO A 62 0.59 -12.21 -1.59
C PRO A 62 0.71 -12.51 -0.09
N GLY A 63 1.73 -11.97 0.57
CA GLY A 63 1.94 -12.19 1.99
C GLY A 63 0.84 -11.54 2.84
N LYS A 64 0.64 -12.05 4.06
CA LYS A 64 -0.26 -11.40 5.02
C LYS A 64 0.37 -10.11 5.49
N THR A 65 -0.39 -9.01 5.50
CA THR A 65 0.06 -7.73 6.04
C THR A 65 0.35 -7.84 7.54
N THR A 66 1.61 -8.02 7.91
CA THR A 66 2.06 -7.95 9.30
C THR A 66 2.31 -6.48 9.65
N SER A 67 1.31 -5.81 10.23
CA SER A 67 1.51 -4.47 10.77
C SER A 67 2.22 -4.57 12.12
N VAL A 68 3.43 -4.03 12.22
CA VAL A 68 4.10 -3.90 13.53
C VAL A 68 3.22 -3.07 14.48
N PRO A 69 3.08 -3.44 15.77
CA PRO A 69 2.26 -2.66 16.69
C PRO A 69 2.87 -1.26 16.89
N PHE A 70 2.02 -0.23 16.81
CA PHE A 70 2.44 1.15 17.05
C PHE A 70 2.73 1.39 18.54
N ASP A 71 3.93 1.87 18.84
CA ASP A 71 4.38 2.15 20.21
C ASP A 71 3.88 3.52 20.71
N ASN A 72 2.88 3.49 21.58
CA ASN A 72 2.25 4.67 22.18
C ASN A 72 3.08 5.32 23.30
N THR A 73 4.18 4.71 23.72
CA THR A 73 4.96 5.19 24.87
C THR A 73 5.57 6.57 24.59
N ARG A 74 6.08 6.78 23.37
CA ARG A 74 6.67 8.06 22.94
C ARG A 74 5.66 9.21 22.91
N ALA A 75 4.41 8.95 22.50
CA ALA A 75 3.37 9.98 22.42
C ALA A 75 3.05 10.62 23.78
N LYS A 76 3.17 9.86 24.88
CA LYS A 76 2.96 10.39 26.24
C LYS A 76 4.09 11.29 26.71
N GLN A 77 5.31 11.08 26.22
CA GLN A 77 6.49 11.86 26.60
C GLN A 77 6.49 13.26 25.96
N LEU A 78 5.78 13.43 24.84
CA LEU A 78 5.67 14.66 24.07
C LEU A 78 4.61 15.64 24.61
N LEU A 79 3.80 15.23 25.59
CA LEU A 79 2.73 16.05 26.17
C LEU A 79 3.20 16.61 27.52
N ARG A 80 3.95 17.72 27.49
CA ARG A 80 4.53 18.37 28.68
C ARG A 80 3.82 19.67 29.04
N SER A 81 3.25 20.37 28.06
CA SER A 81 2.67 21.71 28.15
C SER A 81 1.25 21.76 27.60
N SER A 82 0.48 22.80 27.96
CA SER A 82 -0.84 23.08 27.39
C SER A 82 -0.77 23.38 25.89
N ASN A 83 0.33 23.98 25.41
CA ASN A 83 0.54 24.22 23.98
C ASN A 83 0.64 22.90 23.18
N ASP A 84 1.14 21.84 23.82
CA ASP A 84 1.25 20.51 23.19
C ASP A 84 -0.12 19.89 22.93
N ILE A 85 -1.13 20.25 23.72
CA ILE A 85 -2.51 19.80 23.51
C ILE A 85 -3.10 20.44 22.24
N ASN A 86 -2.83 21.73 22.02
CA ASN A 86 -3.25 22.42 20.79
C ASN A 86 -2.50 21.88 19.58
N ASN A 87 -1.19 21.66 19.70
CA ASN A 87 -0.39 21.04 18.65
C ASN A 87 -0.90 19.64 18.30
N LEU A 88 -1.21 18.81 19.31
CA LEU A 88 -1.79 17.49 19.12
C LEU A 88 -3.14 17.57 18.38
N LYS A 89 -4.00 18.52 18.74
CA LYS A 89 -5.27 18.74 18.05
C LYS A 89 -5.06 19.08 16.57
N ASN A 90 -4.10 19.96 16.27
CA ASN A 90 -3.76 20.33 14.90
C ASN A 90 -3.24 19.13 14.10
N VAL A 91 -2.37 18.31 14.69
CA VAL A 91 -1.86 17.08 14.05
C VAL A 91 -2.98 16.09 13.75
N VAL A 92 -3.88 15.84 14.72
CA VAL A 92 -5.03 14.94 14.51
C VAL A 92 -5.94 15.48 13.40
N HIS A 93 -6.19 16.79 13.37
CA HIS A 93 -7.00 17.41 12.33
C HIS A 93 -6.35 17.24 10.95
N HIS A 94 -5.06 17.52 10.84
CA HIS A 94 -4.29 17.38 9.60
C HIS A 94 -4.32 15.94 9.07
N LEU A 95 -4.02 14.94 9.91
CA LEU A 95 -4.03 13.53 9.49
C LEU A 95 -5.40 13.11 8.97
N ARG A 96 -6.47 13.53 9.65
CA ARG A 96 -7.83 13.25 9.22
C ARG A 96 -8.18 13.95 7.91
N SER A 97 -7.81 15.22 7.74
CA SER A 97 -8.07 15.96 6.50
C SER A 97 -7.31 15.36 5.32
N SER A 98 -6.05 14.96 5.50
CA SER A 98 -5.27 14.28 4.45
C SER A 98 -5.94 12.97 4.03
N ARG A 99 -6.37 12.14 5.00
CA ARG A 99 -7.08 10.88 4.69
C ARG A 99 -8.38 11.12 3.91
N VAL A 100 -9.20 12.08 4.35
CA VAL A 100 -10.47 12.40 3.68
C VAL A 100 -10.22 12.98 2.29
N TYR A 101 -9.20 13.81 2.13
CA TYR A 101 -8.78 14.33 0.83
C TYR A 101 -8.42 13.20 -0.13
N ASP A 102 -7.59 12.24 0.31
CA ASP A 102 -7.22 11.08 -0.51
C ASP A 102 -8.45 10.24 -0.91
N GLU A 103 -9.38 9.99 0.03
CA GLU A 103 -10.63 9.26 -0.24
C GLU A 103 -11.52 9.97 -1.27
N LEU A 104 -11.61 11.30 -1.20
CA LEU A 104 -12.36 12.10 -2.18
C LEU A 104 -11.67 12.07 -3.55
N LEU A 105 -10.34 12.18 -3.57
CA LEU A 105 -9.56 12.16 -4.80
C LEU A 105 -9.74 10.83 -5.54
N GLU A 106 -9.66 9.70 -4.84
CA GLU A 106 -9.89 8.36 -5.41
C GLU A 106 -11.33 8.19 -5.93
N ARG A 107 -12.33 8.75 -5.23
CA ARG A 107 -13.75 8.63 -5.61
C ARG A 107 -14.08 9.41 -6.88
N TYR A 108 -13.57 10.63 -7.00
CA TYR A 108 -13.87 11.49 -8.15
C TYR A 108 -12.88 11.30 -9.30
N ASN A 109 -11.68 10.79 -9.04
CA ASN A 109 -10.70 10.43 -10.05
C ASN A 109 -10.21 8.98 -9.88
N PRO A 110 -11.06 7.99 -10.17
CA PRO A 110 -10.70 6.58 -10.01
C PRO A 110 -9.56 6.14 -10.93
N GLY A 111 -9.16 6.93 -11.93
CA GLY A 111 -8.03 6.64 -12.81
C GLY A 111 -6.66 7.01 -12.23
N ILE A 112 -6.62 7.76 -11.12
CA ILE A 112 -5.37 8.31 -10.57
C ILE A 112 -4.48 7.24 -9.91
N SER A 113 -5.10 6.21 -9.32
CA SER A 113 -4.41 5.11 -8.64
C SER A 113 -4.30 3.84 -9.51
N MET A 114 -4.86 3.86 -10.73
CA MET A 114 -4.81 2.71 -11.64
C MET A 114 -3.47 2.63 -12.35
N SER A 115 -2.99 1.41 -12.60
CA SER A 115 -1.82 1.21 -13.45
C SER A 115 -2.12 1.68 -14.87
N GLN A 116 -1.09 2.04 -15.63
CA GLN A 116 -1.26 2.45 -17.03
C GLN A 116 -1.97 1.37 -17.85
N GLU A 117 -1.69 0.10 -17.58
CA GLU A 117 -2.32 -1.03 -18.27
C GLU A 117 -3.81 -1.13 -17.94
N ASP A 118 -4.20 -0.91 -16.69
CA ASP A 118 -5.61 -0.94 -16.30
C ASP A 118 -6.38 0.27 -16.83
N ASN A 119 -5.73 1.43 -16.91
CA ASN A 119 -6.29 2.62 -17.55
C ASN A 119 -6.55 2.39 -19.05
N VAL A 120 -5.61 1.76 -19.76
CA VAL A 120 -5.78 1.39 -21.17
C VAL A 120 -6.93 0.39 -21.33
N LYS A 121 -6.98 -0.66 -20.49
CA LYS A 121 -8.09 -1.64 -20.48
C LYS A 121 -9.45 -0.99 -20.23
N LYS A 122 -9.53 -0.11 -19.24
CA LYS A 122 -10.76 0.61 -18.90
C LYS A 122 -11.23 1.48 -20.05
N THR A 123 -10.32 2.22 -20.67
CA THR A 123 -10.64 3.11 -21.80
C THR A 123 -11.06 2.31 -23.03
N ALA A 124 -10.37 1.21 -23.33
CA ALA A 124 -10.75 0.29 -24.40
C ALA A 124 -12.17 -0.28 -24.16
N ASN A 125 -12.48 -0.72 -22.94
CA ASN A 125 -13.81 -1.22 -22.59
C ASN A 125 -14.91 -0.16 -22.74
N MET A 126 -14.62 1.12 -22.47
CA MET A 126 -15.59 2.22 -22.67
C MET A 126 -15.99 2.39 -24.14
N VAL A 127 -15.11 2.04 -25.08
CA VAL A 127 -15.36 2.11 -26.52
C VAL A 127 -15.69 0.74 -27.14
N GLY A 128 -15.93 -0.28 -26.32
CA GLY A 128 -16.24 -1.64 -26.79
C GLY A 128 -15.07 -2.41 -27.39
N LEU A 129 -13.82 -1.97 -27.12
CA LEU A 129 -12.60 -2.65 -27.55
C LEU A 129 -12.02 -3.52 -26.44
N GLN A 130 -11.44 -4.67 -26.80
CA GLN A 130 -10.75 -5.56 -25.88
C GLN A 130 -9.23 -5.45 -26.05
N VAL A 131 -8.51 -5.17 -24.95
CA VAL A 131 -7.04 -5.12 -24.96
C VAL A 131 -6.50 -6.56 -24.91
N PRO A 132 -5.60 -6.95 -25.83
CA PRO A 132 -4.93 -8.25 -25.77
C PRO A 132 -4.14 -8.39 -24.45
N GLY A 133 -4.22 -9.58 -23.83
CA GLY A 133 -3.36 -9.89 -22.68
C GLY A 133 -1.89 -9.95 -23.09
N LYS A 134 -0.98 -9.59 -22.19
CA LYS A 134 0.45 -9.88 -22.37
C LYS A 134 0.65 -11.40 -22.36
N HIS A 135 1.03 -11.97 -23.50
CA HIS A 135 1.56 -13.33 -23.62
C HIS A 135 3.00 -13.38 -23.12
#